data_AF-A0AA48QXV2-F1
#
_entry.id   AF-A0AA48QXV2-F1
#
_cell.length_a   1.000
_cell.length_b   1.000
_cell.length_c   1.000
_cell.angle_alpha   90.00
_cell.angle_beta   90.00
_cell.angle_gamma   90.00
#
_symmetry.space_group_name_H-M   'P 1'
#
loop_
_entity.id
_entity.type
_entity.pdbx_description
1 polymer ?
#
loop_
_entity_poly.entity_id
_entity_poly.type
_entity_poly.pdbx_seq_one_letter_code
_entity_poly.pdbx_strand_id
1 'polypeptide(L)'
;MAEPISSTAEQKRLSRKLNRQARAISFFWRHLFTIRVSLLVVGLVWIAALPSPALWKSTFIDEHALMPSGARPLWDWADVAAADTYLVGVQDLADRNASWAACADFFVKEFGLAGLEAGRTEDSVYARVTPPRSEGTEAILVSANWMSRDGVVNARGTSLLLALGAFFKAHGHYAFDIYLVVGDGYITGLNDFISNYDGRANIWTAFNIDYPYHSYKSIGLYYEGVNGRLPNQDIVNVAAHVSRWLGGTESAPHGIDPQAPHTYTTGVLTLVEHFKYAALGRPSAAHGVLAKHRIDAVTFYAHPSDGPHGYYSLGKIIEGAVRSANNLLERLHASFFFYLLPAPDRFLPVGHYLPAAVLLGASLTLGGFDCPAPLEGAFWLLPPFLFGAVGWLVGTPLLAALAPMLPRPKGDARRSLSALAHLGYGALIPTLAMVNFPQALLLAVLAITFLAPLPKAGKFVIAGLNPALLAAAGVDLRAEWEAWGNVAWPAVFAIWMPLAGISAMT
;
A
#
# COMPACT_ATOMS: atom_id res chain seq x y z
N MET A 1 35.99 42.04 -58.65
CA MET A 1 35.96 40.60 -58.35
C MET A 1 36.03 40.46 -56.85
N ALA A 2 34.94 40.07 -56.18
CA ALA A 2 34.98 39.77 -54.75
C ALA A 2 35.53 38.35 -54.56
N GLU A 3 36.57 38.19 -53.75
CA GLU A 3 37.10 36.88 -53.37
C GLU A 3 36.02 36.04 -52.68
N PRO A 4 35.89 34.74 -53.01
CA PRO A 4 34.98 33.86 -52.30
C PRO A 4 35.52 33.65 -50.87
N ILE A 5 34.78 34.16 -49.89
CA ILE A 5 35.05 33.98 -48.47
C ILE A 5 35.08 32.47 -48.18
N SER A 6 36.28 31.90 -48.04
CA SER A 6 36.42 30.48 -47.73
C SER A 6 35.98 30.23 -46.28
N SER A 7 35.02 29.32 -46.09
CA SER A 7 34.48 29.03 -44.76
C SER A 7 35.60 28.53 -43.82
N THR A 8 35.72 29.14 -42.64
CA THR A 8 36.74 28.79 -41.65
C THR A 8 36.58 27.35 -41.15
N ALA A 9 37.64 26.74 -40.61
CA ALA A 9 37.61 25.37 -40.09
C ALA A 9 36.55 25.19 -38.97
N GLU A 10 36.32 26.24 -38.17
CA GLU A 10 35.25 26.27 -37.16
C GLU A 10 33.85 26.27 -37.78
N GLN A 11 33.62 27.07 -38.83
CA GLN A 11 32.35 27.07 -39.56
C GLN A 11 32.05 25.69 -40.18
N LYS A 12 33.08 24.98 -40.69
CA LYS A 12 32.94 23.61 -41.18
C LYS A 12 32.64 22.60 -40.06
N ARG A 13 33.19 22.77 -38.85
CA ARG A 13 32.88 21.92 -37.68
C ARG A 13 31.46 22.18 -37.18
N LEU A 14 31.05 23.44 -37.08
CA LEU A 14 29.71 23.84 -36.67
C LEU A 14 28.65 23.34 -37.66
N SER A 15 28.88 23.49 -38.97
CA SER A 15 27.94 23.00 -39.99
C SER A 15 27.79 21.47 -39.96
N ARG A 16 28.88 20.72 -39.75
CA ARG A 16 28.81 19.26 -39.53
C ARG A 16 28.00 18.91 -38.29
N LYS A 17 28.17 19.64 -37.18
CA LYS A 17 27.39 19.44 -35.93
C LYS A 17 25.90 19.72 -36.15
N LEU A 18 25.57 20.85 -36.77
CA LEU A 18 24.19 21.23 -37.10
C LEU A 18 23.54 20.24 -38.06
N ASN A 19 24.25 19.80 -39.09
CA ASN A 19 23.75 18.77 -40.02
C ASN A 19 23.51 17.43 -39.32
N ARG A 20 24.39 17.04 -38.38
CA ARG A 20 24.19 15.83 -37.56
C ARG A 20 22.96 15.97 -36.67
N GLN A 21 22.76 17.14 -36.04
CA GLN A 21 21.58 17.42 -35.21
C GLN A 21 20.29 17.42 -36.04
N ALA A 22 20.26 18.08 -37.20
CA ALA A 22 19.10 18.10 -38.07
C ALA A 22 18.73 16.70 -38.59
N ARG A 23 19.73 15.88 -38.96
CA ARG A 23 19.52 14.46 -39.32
C ARG A 23 18.95 13.64 -38.15
N ALA A 24 19.46 13.84 -36.93
CA ALA A 24 18.94 13.16 -35.76
C ALA A 24 17.50 13.56 -35.44
N ILE A 25 17.19 14.86 -35.48
CA ILE A 25 15.84 15.41 -35.24
C ILE A 25 14.85 14.90 -36.29
N SER A 26 15.21 14.99 -37.58
CA SER A 26 14.35 14.49 -38.67
C SER A 26 14.14 12.97 -38.60
N PHE A 27 15.16 12.21 -38.24
CA PHE A 27 15.03 10.77 -37.99
C PHE A 27 14.07 10.49 -36.83
N PHE A 28 14.23 11.21 -35.71
CA PHE A 28 13.37 11.08 -34.54
C PHE A 28 11.90 11.36 -34.87
N TRP A 29 11.60 12.49 -35.50
CA TRP A 29 10.23 12.85 -35.89
C TRP A 29 9.61 11.86 -36.88
N ARG A 30 10.41 11.34 -37.82
CA ARG A 30 9.96 10.33 -38.78
C ARG A 30 9.57 9.01 -38.11
N HIS A 31 10.23 8.64 -37.01
CA HIS A 31 10.02 7.36 -36.31
C HIS A 31 9.30 7.51 -34.97
N LEU A 32 8.78 8.69 -34.64
CA LEU A 32 8.19 8.98 -33.32
C LEU A 32 7.08 7.98 -32.95
N PHE A 33 6.19 7.66 -33.88
CA PHE A 33 5.13 6.68 -33.67
C PHE A 33 5.69 5.29 -33.34
N THR A 34 6.65 4.80 -34.13
CA THR A 34 7.30 3.50 -33.91
C THR A 34 8.02 3.47 -32.57
N ILE A 35 8.74 4.55 -32.20
CA ILE A 35 9.42 4.64 -30.90
C ILE A 35 8.41 4.54 -29.76
N ARG A 36 7.29 5.28 -29.82
CA ARG A 36 6.23 5.24 -28.80
C ARG A 36 5.63 3.85 -28.65
N VAL A 37 5.27 3.21 -29.76
CA VAL A 37 4.70 1.86 -29.75
C VAL A 37 5.72 0.85 -29.21
N SER A 38 6.99 0.95 -29.61
CA SER A 38 8.04 0.08 -29.08
C SER A 38 8.22 0.26 -27.57
N LEU A 39 8.28 1.49 -27.05
CA LEU A 39 8.37 1.74 -25.61
C LEU A 39 7.15 1.19 -24.86
N LEU A 40 5.95 1.34 -25.42
CA LEU A 40 4.73 0.78 -24.85
C LEU A 40 4.80 -0.75 -24.79
N VAL A 41 5.15 -1.40 -25.91
CA VAL A 41 5.24 -2.86 -25.99
C VAL A 41 6.32 -3.40 -25.05
N VAL A 42 7.51 -2.80 -25.03
CA VAL A 42 8.59 -3.20 -24.12
C VAL A 42 8.16 -3.00 -22.67
N GLY A 43 7.46 -1.89 -22.34
CA GLY A 43 6.90 -1.67 -21.01
C GLY A 43 5.89 -2.72 -20.59
N LEU A 44 4.96 -3.09 -21.47
CA LEU A 44 3.96 -4.14 -21.22
C LEU A 44 4.59 -5.53 -21.08
N VAL A 45 5.56 -5.86 -21.93
CA VAL A 45 6.34 -7.10 -21.83
C VAL A 45 7.13 -7.13 -20.53
N TRP A 46 7.68 -6.00 -20.08
CA TRP A 46 8.38 -5.91 -18.81
C TRP A 46 7.46 -6.15 -17.61
N ILE A 47 6.25 -5.59 -17.62
CA ILE A 47 5.22 -5.88 -16.60
C ILE A 47 4.88 -7.37 -16.60
N ALA A 48 4.65 -7.94 -17.78
CA ALA A 48 4.37 -9.36 -17.93
C ALA A 48 5.56 -10.23 -17.49
N ALA A 49 6.79 -9.72 -17.44
CA ALA A 49 7.96 -10.44 -16.96
C ALA A 49 8.14 -10.39 -15.44
N LEU A 50 7.57 -9.40 -14.71
CA LEU A 50 7.74 -9.25 -13.25
C LEU A 50 7.38 -10.50 -12.43
N PRO A 51 6.32 -11.26 -12.77
CA PRO A 51 6.01 -12.51 -12.07
C PRO A 51 6.96 -13.66 -12.41
N SER A 52 8.01 -13.46 -13.21
CA SER A 52 8.98 -14.51 -13.50
C SER A 52 9.95 -14.71 -12.33
N PRO A 53 10.10 -15.95 -11.81
CA PRO A 53 11.05 -16.27 -10.74
C PRO A 53 12.50 -15.85 -11.03
N ALA A 54 12.87 -15.70 -12.31
CA ALA A 54 14.19 -15.25 -12.72
C ALA A 54 14.53 -13.81 -12.28
N LEU A 55 13.52 -12.97 -12.00
CA LEU A 55 13.70 -11.58 -11.55
C LEU A 55 13.66 -11.45 -10.02
N TRP A 56 13.34 -12.52 -9.31
CA TRP A 56 13.11 -12.48 -7.87
C TRP A 56 14.41 -12.70 -7.10
N LYS A 57 14.58 -11.97 -6.00
CA LYS A 57 15.69 -12.17 -5.06
C LYS A 57 15.19 -12.84 -3.79
N SER A 58 16.04 -13.60 -3.11
CA SER A 58 15.73 -14.13 -1.78
C SER A 58 15.63 -12.98 -0.78
N THR A 59 14.63 -13.03 0.10
CA THR A 59 14.54 -12.12 1.24
C THR A 59 15.70 -12.37 2.20
N PHE A 60 16.12 -11.31 2.87
CA PHE A 60 17.12 -11.33 3.93
C PHE A 60 16.77 -10.21 4.90
N ILE A 61 17.41 -10.20 6.06
CA ILE A 61 17.22 -9.17 7.07
C ILE A 61 18.41 -8.25 7.00
N ASP A 62 18.17 -7.01 6.60
CA ASP A 62 19.21 -6.00 6.46
C ASP A 62 19.64 -5.48 7.83
N GLU A 63 18.67 -5.18 8.70
CA GLU A 63 18.91 -4.73 10.07
C GLU A 63 19.29 -5.91 10.98
N HIS A 64 20.60 -6.11 11.16
CA HIS A 64 21.14 -7.20 11.97
C HIS A 64 20.69 -7.15 13.43
N ALA A 65 20.31 -6.00 13.97
CA ALA A 65 19.82 -5.90 15.35
C ALA A 65 18.50 -6.68 15.57
N LEU A 66 17.66 -6.85 14.53
CA LEU A 66 16.37 -7.51 14.66
C LEU A 66 16.47 -8.98 15.12
N MET A 67 17.55 -9.68 14.75
CA MET A 67 17.87 -11.07 15.17
C MET A 67 16.64 -11.99 15.38
N PRO A 68 15.75 -12.19 14.39
CA PRO A 68 14.54 -12.97 14.62
C PRO A 68 14.85 -14.41 14.93
N SER A 69 14.10 -14.96 15.87
CA SER A 69 14.35 -16.30 16.43
C SER A 69 15.74 -16.45 17.05
N GLY A 70 16.46 -15.35 17.32
CA GLY A 70 17.81 -15.37 17.91
C GLY A 70 17.83 -15.88 19.35
N ALA A 71 16.66 -15.99 19.99
CA ALA A 71 16.56 -16.55 21.32
C ALA A 71 15.24 -17.29 21.55
N ARG A 72 15.26 -18.18 22.55
CA ARG A 72 14.14 -19.09 22.85
C ARG A 72 12.90 -18.31 23.30
N PRO A 73 11.71 -18.59 22.74
CA PRO A 73 10.46 -17.98 23.19
C PRO A 73 10.14 -18.42 24.62
N LEU A 74 9.64 -17.48 25.41
CA LEU A 74 9.21 -17.66 26.80
C LEU A 74 7.72 -17.96 26.90
N TRP A 75 6.93 -17.63 25.87
CA TRP A 75 5.51 -17.94 25.81
C TRP A 75 5.25 -19.45 25.96
N ASP A 76 4.45 -19.83 26.93
CA ASP A 76 4.22 -21.23 27.29
C ASP A 76 2.72 -21.63 27.41
N TRP A 77 2.45 -22.83 27.94
CA TRP A 77 1.09 -23.33 28.09
C TRP A 77 0.30 -22.69 29.24
N ALA A 78 0.97 -22.09 30.22
CA ALA A 78 0.30 -21.31 31.26
C ALA A 78 -0.28 -20.02 30.68
N ASP A 79 0.47 -19.36 29.78
CA ASP A 79 -0.01 -18.19 29.04
C ASP A 79 -1.19 -18.54 28.12
N VAL A 80 -1.15 -19.73 27.49
CA VAL A 80 -2.29 -20.25 26.70
C VAL A 80 -3.53 -20.45 27.57
N ALA A 81 -3.39 -21.04 28.75
CA ALA A 81 -4.51 -21.21 29.68
C ALA A 81 -5.10 -19.87 30.15
N ALA A 82 -4.26 -18.84 30.30
CA ALA A 82 -4.72 -17.48 30.58
C ALA A 82 -5.53 -16.91 29.40
N ALA A 83 -5.06 -17.09 28.16
CA ALA A 83 -5.79 -16.67 26.96
C ALA A 83 -7.16 -17.38 26.83
N ASP A 84 -7.22 -18.69 27.10
CA ASP A 84 -8.48 -19.45 27.12
C ASP A 84 -9.44 -18.94 28.22
N THR A 85 -8.92 -18.47 29.34
CA THR A 85 -9.74 -17.88 30.42
C THR A 85 -10.35 -16.54 29.97
N TYR A 86 -9.56 -15.67 29.35
CA TYR A 86 -10.06 -14.41 28.79
C TYR A 86 -11.06 -14.63 27.66
N LEU A 87 -10.87 -15.69 26.85
CA LEU A 87 -11.75 -16.03 25.74
C LEU A 87 -13.20 -16.24 26.20
N VAL A 88 -13.44 -16.81 27.39
CA VAL A 88 -14.80 -17.01 27.91
C VAL A 88 -15.56 -15.68 28.04
N GLY A 89 -14.93 -14.66 28.60
CA GLY A 89 -15.55 -13.33 28.75
C GLY A 89 -15.75 -12.62 27.42
N VAL A 90 -14.77 -12.76 26.51
CA VAL A 90 -14.86 -12.21 25.15
C VAL A 90 -15.97 -12.88 24.34
N GLN A 91 -16.14 -14.19 24.47
CA GLN A 91 -17.21 -14.94 23.79
C GLN A 91 -18.58 -14.58 24.34
N ASP A 92 -18.75 -14.44 25.66
CA ASP A 92 -20.01 -13.96 26.24
C ASP A 92 -20.43 -12.60 25.65
N LEU A 93 -19.47 -11.67 25.52
CA LEU A 93 -19.69 -10.36 24.89
C LEU A 93 -20.12 -10.50 23.42
N ALA A 94 -19.49 -11.41 22.67
CA ALA A 94 -19.83 -11.67 21.27
C ALA A 94 -21.22 -12.32 21.13
N ASP A 95 -21.52 -13.33 21.94
CA ASP A 95 -22.76 -14.10 21.90
C ASP A 95 -23.99 -13.25 22.26
N ARG A 96 -23.83 -12.32 23.22
CA ARG A 96 -24.89 -11.36 23.58
C ARG A 96 -24.92 -10.12 22.68
N ASN A 97 -24.06 -10.06 21.66
CA ASN A 97 -23.89 -8.92 20.76
C ASN A 97 -23.76 -7.60 21.54
N ALA A 98 -22.85 -7.58 22.52
CA ALA A 98 -22.65 -6.45 23.41
C ALA A 98 -22.29 -5.17 22.63
N SER A 99 -22.74 -4.01 23.14
CA SER A 99 -22.30 -2.73 22.59
C SER A 99 -20.80 -2.54 22.78
N TRP A 100 -20.18 -1.78 21.88
CA TRP A 100 -18.75 -1.45 21.99
C TRP A 100 -18.39 -0.86 23.37
N ALA A 101 -19.23 0.01 23.94
CA ALA A 101 -19.01 0.55 25.28
C ALA A 101 -18.87 -0.53 26.36
N ALA A 102 -19.68 -1.58 26.30
CA ALA A 102 -19.59 -2.70 27.24
C ALA A 102 -18.35 -3.57 26.99
N CYS A 103 -17.96 -3.76 25.73
CA CYS A 103 -16.70 -4.42 25.38
C CYS A 103 -15.50 -3.61 25.89
N ALA A 104 -15.52 -2.29 25.70
CA ALA A 104 -14.47 -1.39 26.15
C ALA A 104 -14.29 -1.42 27.67
N ASP A 105 -15.40 -1.36 28.42
CA ASP A 105 -15.38 -1.46 29.89
C ASP A 105 -14.80 -2.81 30.37
N PHE A 106 -15.10 -3.91 29.66
CA PHE A 106 -14.49 -5.20 29.92
C PHE A 106 -12.97 -5.17 29.70
N PHE A 107 -12.49 -4.72 28.55
CA PHE A 107 -11.05 -4.69 28.26
C PHE A 107 -10.27 -3.78 29.21
N VAL A 108 -10.79 -2.59 29.53
CA VAL A 108 -10.17 -1.68 30.52
C VAL A 108 -10.05 -2.36 31.88
N LYS A 109 -11.12 -3.04 32.32
CA LYS A 109 -11.13 -3.78 33.59
C LYS A 109 -10.11 -4.90 33.59
N GLU A 110 -10.08 -5.75 32.56
CA GLU A 110 -9.16 -6.90 32.50
C GLU A 110 -7.69 -6.46 32.42
N PHE A 111 -7.37 -5.42 31.64
CA PHE A 111 -6.02 -4.83 31.65
C PHE A 111 -5.65 -4.23 33.01
N GLY A 112 -6.60 -3.58 33.69
CA GLY A 112 -6.40 -3.05 35.04
C GLY A 112 -6.15 -4.15 36.07
N LEU A 113 -6.86 -5.29 35.98
CA LEU A 113 -6.63 -6.47 36.84
C LEU A 113 -5.25 -7.09 36.61
N ALA A 114 -4.72 -7.01 35.38
CA ALA A 114 -3.35 -7.39 35.06
C ALA A 114 -2.29 -6.36 35.53
N GLY A 115 -2.71 -5.27 36.16
CA GLY A 115 -1.82 -4.22 36.68
C GLY A 115 -1.24 -3.30 35.61
N LEU A 116 -1.92 -3.15 34.48
CA LEU A 116 -1.53 -2.26 33.39
C LEU A 116 -2.21 -0.89 33.50
N GLU A 117 -1.55 0.15 33.00
CA GLU A 117 -2.15 1.48 32.87
C GLU A 117 -3.08 1.47 31.65
N ALA A 118 -4.38 1.28 31.90
CA ALA A 118 -5.40 1.16 30.88
C ALA A 118 -6.22 2.46 30.72
N GLY A 119 -6.57 2.78 29.48
CA GLY A 119 -7.41 3.91 29.10
C GLY A 119 -8.30 3.56 27.91
N ARG A 120 -9.22 4.46 27.57
CA ARG A 120 -10.09 4.32 26.41
C ARG A 120 -10.27 5.64 25.68
N THR A 121 -10.51 5.56 24.38
CA THR A 121 -10.98 6.64 23.52
C THR A 121 -12.44 6.37 23.14
N GLU A 122 -12.94 6.93 22.04
CA GLU A 122 -14.32 6.69 21.58
C GLU A 122 -14.47 5.24 21.07
N ASP A 123 -13.58 4.81 20.20
CA ASP A 123 -13.63 3.54 19.49
C ASP A 123 -12.44 2.62 19.83
N SER A 124 -11.66 2.92 20.86
CA SER A 124 -10.50 2.09 21.23
C SER A 124 -10.28 1.97 22.73
N VAL A 125 -9.71 0.84 23.15
CA VAL A 125 -9.14 0.62 24.48
C VAL A 125 -7.65 0.40 24.30
N TYR A 126 -6.85 1.01 25.16
CA TYR A 126 -5.41 0.81 25.17
C TYR A 126 -4.90 0.51 26.57
N ALA A 127 -3.80 -0.24 26.66
CA ALA A 127 -3.09 -0.47 27.89
C ALA A 127 -1.58 -0.34 27.66
N ARG A 128 -0.89 0.27 28.61
CA ARG A 128 0.54 0.47 28.56
C ARG A 128 1.26 -0.49 29.50
N VAL A 129 2.21 -1.23 28.94
CA VAL A 129 3.20 -2.00 29.68
C VAL A 129 4.49 -1.20 29.68
N THR A 130 4.98 -0.82 30.86
CA THR A 130 6.31 -0.22 31.04
C THR A 130 7.23 -1.24 31.70
N PRO A 131 8.11 -1.90 30.91
CA PRO A 131 9.12 -2.81 31.44
C PRO A 131 10.14 -2.08 32.32
N PRO A 132 10.81 -2.76 33.27
CA PRO A 132 11.78 -2.13 34.17
C PRO A 132 13.00 -1.50 33.48
N ARG A 133 13.32 -1.94 32.26
CA ARG A 133 14.45 -1.42 31.47
C ARG A 133 14.05 -0.33 30.49
N SER A 134 12.76 0.00 30.40
CA SER A 134 12.27 1.02 29.48
C SER A 134 12.54 2.42 30.03
N GLU A 135 13.05 3.28 29.16
CA GLU A 135 13.19 4.72 29.43
C GLU A 135 11.88 5.48 29.14
N GLY A 136 10.87 4.82 28.56
CA GLY A 136 9.56 5.39 28.23
C GLY A 136 9.56 6.32 27.01
N THR A 137 10.63 6.32 26.22
CA THR A 137 10.81 7.17 25.03
C THR A 137 10.40 6.47 23.74
N GLU A 138 10.56 5.15 23.68
CA GLU A 138 10.38 4.31 22.50
C GLU A 138 9.35 3.24 22.78
N ALA A 139 8.56 2.89 21.77
CA ALA A 139 7.45 1.97 21.94
C ALA A 139 7.24 1.00 20.78
N ILE A 140 6.68 -0.16 21.12
CA ILE A 140 6.14 -1.16 20.21
C ILE A 140 4.64 -1.24 20.45
N LEU A 141 3.86 -1.31 19.38
CA LEU A 141 2.41 -1.44 19.45
C LEU A 141 2.00 -2.87 19.09
N VAL A 142 1.16 -3.49 19.91
CA VAL A 142 0.49 -4.75 19.57
C VAL A 142 -1.01 -4.49 19.61
N SER A 143 -1.71 -4.79 18.53
CA SER A 143 -3.14 -4.51 18.43
C SER A 143 -3.96 -5.73 18.04
N ALA A 144 -5.22 -5.76 18.43
CA ALA A 144 -6.20 -6.72 17.96
C ALA A 144 -7.56 -6.03 17.93
N ASN A 145 -8.10 -5.79 16.73
CA ASN A 145 -9.41 -5.15 16.61
C ASN A 145 -10.54 -6.17 16.84
N TRP A 146 -11.69 -5.69 17.33
CA TRP A 146 -12.84 -6.50 17.69
C TRP A 146 -13.41 -7.27 16.50
N MET A 147 -13.43 -6.66 15.31
CA MET A 147 -13.82 -7.35 14.08
C MET A 147 -12.58 -7.82 13.32
N SER A 148 -12.67 -9.04 12.82
CA SER A 148 -11.73 -9.62 11.87
C SER A 148 -12.03 -9.12 10.46
N ARG A 149 -11.06 -9.30 9.56
CA ARG A 149 -11.24 -9.07 8.12
C ARG A 149 -12.37 -9.88 7.49
N ASP A 150 -12.73 -11.00 8.10
CA ASP A 150 -13.80 -11.88 7.61
C ASP A 150 -15.20 -11.39 8.01
N GLY A 151 -15.30 -10.27 8.72
CA GLY A 151 -16.57 -9.73 9.22
C GLY A 151 -17.12 -10.48 10.44
N VAL A 152 -16.32 -11.32 11.08
CA VAL A 152 -16.64 -12.02 12.34
C VAL A 152 -15.86 -11.43 13.51
N VAL A 153 -16.31 -11.69 14.73
CA VAL A 153 -15.61 -11.23 15.94
C VAL A 153 -14.25 -11.93 16.07
N ASN A 154 -13.20 -11.14 16.26
CA ASN A 154 -11.82 -11.57 16.49
C ASN A 154 -11.62 -12.00 17.96
N ALA A 155 -12.44 -12.94 18.43
CA ALA A 155 -12.49 -13.31 19.84
C ALA A 155 -11.16 -13.88 20.34
N ARG A 156 -10.47 -14.67 19.51
CA ARG A 156 -9.16 -15.22 19.87
C ARG A 156 -8.05 -14.20 19.77
N GLY A 157 -8.07 -13.28 18.80
CA GLY A 157 -7.07 -12.22 18.73
C GLY A 157 -7.09 -11.30 19.93
N THR A 158 -8.29 -10.87 20.37
CA THR A 158 -8.43 -9.95 21.52
C THR A 158 -8.13 -10.63 22.86
N SER A 159 -8.50 -11.90 23.04
CA SER A 159 -8.12 -12.69 24.23
C SER A 159 -6.63 -13.01 24.28
N LEU A 160 -5.98 -13.28 23.14
CA LEU A 160 -4.53 -13.42 23.08
C LEU A 160 -3.84 -12.11 23.47
N LEU A 161 -4.36 -10.95 23.03
CA LEU A 161 -3.79 -9.65 23.40
C LEU A 161 -3.87 -9.38 24.91
N LEU A 162 -4.98 -9.75 25.56
CA LEU A 162 -5.11 -9.67 27.03
C LEU A 162 -4.05 -10.52 27.74
N ALA A 163 -3.88 -11.78 27.30
CA ALA A 163 -2.85 -12.66 27.86
C ALA A 163 -1.42 -12.16 27.61
N LEU A 164 -1.15 -11.64 26.41
CA LEU A 164 0.13 -11.00 26.08
C LEU A 164 0.44 -9.81 27.00
N GLY A 165 -0.57 -9.06 27.43
CA GLY A 165 -0.36 -7.95 28.36
C GLY A 165 0.15 -8.38 29.73
N ALA A 166 -0.46 -9.41 30.31
CA ALA A 166 0.02 -10.01 31.56
C ALA A 166 1.43 -10.62 31.36
N PHE A 167 1.65 -11.30 30.25
CA PHE A 167 2.93 -11.91 29.90
C PHE A 167 4.06 -10.87 29.77
N PHE A 168 3.86 -9.78 29.03
CA PHE A 168 4.89 -8.73 28.87
C PHE A 168 5.19 -8.03 30.19
N LYS A 169 4.19 -7.85 31.06
CA LYS A 169 4.38 -7.29 32.40
C LYS A 169 5.23 -8.20 33.29
N ALA A 170 5.04 -9.52 33.20
CA ALA A 170 5.78 -10.50 33.98
C ALA A 170 7.26 -10.62 33.54
N HIS A 171 7.57 -10.30 32.28
CA HIS A 171 8.90 -10.52 31.70
C HIS A 171 9.68 -9.20 31.52
N GLY A 172 10.64 -8.93 32.41
CA GLY A 172 11.37 -7.66 32.44
C GLY A 172 12.54 -7.47 31.45
N HIS A 173 12.61 -8.25 30.36
CA HIS A 173 13.74 -8.18 29.42
C HIS A 173 13.54 -7.17 28.28
N TYR A 174 12.32 -6.67 28.08
CA TYR A 174 12.00 -5.63 27.11
C TYR A 174 12.58 -4.27 27.53
N ALA A 175 13.06 -3.50 26.56
CA ALA A 175 13.61 -2.17 26.70
C ALA A 175 12.66 -1.08 26.16
N PHE A 176 11.62 -1.46 25.42
CA PHE A 176 10.65 -0.53 24.84
C PHE A 176 9.35 -0.57 25.66
N ASP A 177 8.63 0.54 25.73
CA ASP A 177 7.24 0.50 26.19
C ASP A 177 6.40 -0.31 25.20
N ILE A 178 5.46 -1.10 25.70
CA ILE A 178 4.56 -1.89 24.85
C ILE A 178 3.15 -1.37 25.04
N TYR A 179 2.57 -0.85 23.95
CA TYR A 179 1.17 -0.45 23.90
C TYR A 179 0.35 -1.60 23.36
N LEU A 180 -0.72 -1.94 24.08
CA LEU A 180 -1.70 -2.94 23.69
C LEU A 180 -2.97 -2.22 23.31
N VAL A 181 -3.53 -2.47 22.13
CA VAL A 181 -4.72 -1.76 21.66
C VAL A 181 -5.80 -2.72 21.17
N VAL A 182 -6.99 -2.58 21.72
CA VAL A 182 -8.21 -3.21 21.21
C VAL A 182 -9.07 -2.12 20.58
N GLY A 183 -9.21 -2.15 19.26
CA GLY A 183 -10.06 -1.22 18.52
C GLY A 183 -11.44 -1.79 18.18
N ASP A 184 -12.46 -0.95 18.13
CA ASP A 184 -13.76 -1.28 17.52
C ASP A 184 -13.63 -1.48 16.01
N GLY A 185 -14.58 -2.22 15.44
CA GLY A 185 -14.65 -2.50 14.02
C GLY A 185 -13.41 -3.24 13.52
N TYR A 186 -13.13 -3.11 12.22
CA TYR A 186 -11.97 -3.77 11.60
C TYR A 186 -10.74 -2.85 11.53
N ILE A 187 -10.93 -1.56 11.25
CA ILE A 187 -9.85 -0.56 11.10
C ILE A 187 -10.09 0.65 12.02
N THR A 188 -11.35 1.01 12.23
CA THR A 188 -11.81 2.25 12.85
C THR A 188 -11.22 2.48 14.24
N GLY A 189 -11.26 1.48 15.12
CA GLY A 189 -10.76 1.65 16.48
C GLY A 189 -9.24 1.85 16.57
N LEU A 190 -8.46 1.16 15.74
CA LEU A 190 -7.01 1.40 15.71
C LEU A 190 -6.67 2.80 15.15
N ASN A 191 -7.48 3.27 14.19
CA ASN A 191 -7.37 4.62 13.66
C ASN A 191 -7.73 5.68 14.71
N ASP A 192 -8.74 5.42 15.54
CA ASP A 192 -9.15 6.29 16.64
C ASP A 192 -8.06 6.39 17.71
N PHE A 193 -7.47 5.26 18.13
CA PHE A 193 -6.35 5.24 19.06
C PHE A 193 -5.19 6.14 18.57
N ILE A 194 -4.69 5.89 17.36
CA ILE A 194 -3.48 6.57 16.89
C ILE A 194 -3.72 8.06 16.60
N SER A 195 -4.97 8.44 16.29
CA SER A 195 -5.35 9.84 16.07
C SER A 195 -5.44 10.63 17.38
N ASN A 196 -5.76 9.96 18.50
CA ASN A 196 -5.84 10.54 19.83
C ASN A 196 -4.62 10.25 20.72
N TYR A 197 -3.60 9.58 20.17
CA TYR A 197 -2.40 9.22 20.90
C TYR A 197 -1.60 10.47 21.29
N ASP A 198 -1.24 10.57 22.57
CA ASP A 198 -0.62 11.75 23.19
C ASP A 198 0.86 11.95 22.79
N GLY A 199 1.46 10.98 22.11
CA GLY A 199 2.85 11.03 21.67
C GLY A 199 3.87 10.83 22.80
N ARG A 200 3.45 10.28 23.94
CA ARG A 200 4.31 10.09 25.12
C ARG A 200 5.57 9.26 24.83
N ALA A 201 5.42 8.20 24.04
CA ALA A 201 6.52 7.42 23.49
C ALA A 201 6.43 7.35 21.96
N ASN A 202 7.57 7.33 21.29
CA ASN A 202 7.61 7.15 19.83
C ASN A 202 7.39 5.69 19.47
N ILE A 203 6.22 5.38 18.91
CA ILE A 203 5.92 4.05 18.41
C ILE A 203 6.72 3.82 17.12
N TRP A 204 7.61 2.83 17.11
CA TRP A 204 8.45 2.52 15.94
C TRP A 204 7.81 1.46 15.06
N THR A 205 7.36 0.38 15.68
CA THR A 205 6.83 -0.80 14.99
C THR A 205 5.49 -1.21 15.58
N ALA A 206 4.67 -1.88 14.77
CA ALA A 206 3.39 -2.41 15.22
C ALA A 206 3.05 -3.79 14.65
N PHE A 207 2.44 -4.63 15.49
CA PHE A 207 2.01 -5.98 15.14
C PHE A 207 0.52 -6.13 15.44
N ASN A 208 -0.29 -6.27 14.40
CA ASN A 208 -1.72 -6.47 14.55
C ASN A 208 -2.08 -7.96 14.47
N ILE A 209 -2.95 -8.43 15.36
CA ILE A 209 -3.38 -9.81 15.50
C ILE A 209 -4.82 -9.93 14.99
N ASP A 210 -5.02 -10.77 13.99
CA ASP A 210 -6.34 -11.12 13.47
C ASP A 210 -6.51 -12.64 13.53
N TYR A 211 -7.17 -13.13 14.58
CA TYR A 211 -7.38 -14.55 14.86
C TYR A 211 -8.87 -14.82 15.16
N PRO A 212 -9.68 -15.00 14.10
CA PRO A 212 -11.14 -15.11 14.25
C PRO A 212 -11.64 -16.52 14.64
N TYR A 213 -10.87 -17.58 14.37
CA TYR A 213 -11.36 -18.96 14.46
C TYR A 213 -10.70 -19.76 15.59
N HIS A 214 -11.16 -20.99 15.85
CA HIS A 214 -10.63 -21.80 16.96
C HIS A 214 -9.19 -22.28 16.73
N SER A 215 -8.81 -22.53 15.48
CA SER A 215 -7.49 -22.97 15.06
C SER A 215 -7.18 -22.42 13.67
N TYR A 216 -5.94 -22.60 13.23
CA TYR A 216 -5.50 -22.10 11.92
C TYR A 216 -4.44 -22.99 11.29
N LYS A 217 -4.30 -22.87 9.96
CA LYS A 217 -3.35 -23.65 9.16
C LYS A 217 -2.07 -22.89 8.79
N SER A 218 -2.18 -21.58 8.59
CA SER A 218 -1.10 -20.71 8.13
C SER A 218 -1.32 -19.28 8.61
N ILE A 219 -0.26 -18.47 8.56
CA ILE A 219 -0.29 -17.08 8.97
C ILE A 219 -0.28 -16.19 7.73
N GLY A 220 -1.41 -15.56 7.45
CA GLY A 220 -1.55 -14.53 6.46
C GLY A 220 -0.75 -13.29 6.84
N LEU A 221 0.11 -12.82 5.95
CA LEU A 221 0.84 -11.55 6.14
C LEU A 221 0.20 -10.45 5.29
N TYR A 222 -0.24 -9.39 5.96
CA TYR A 222 -0.81 -8.20 5.35
C TYR A 222 -0.02 -6.98 5.81
N TYR A 223 0.43 -6.16 4.86
CA TYR A 223 1.42 -5.10 5.10
C TYR A 223 1.14 -3.81 4.31
N GLU A 224 0.08 -3.76 3.49
CA GLU A 224 -0.26 -2.55 2.74
C GLU A 224 -0.89 -1.51 3.65
N GLY A 225 -0.25 -0.35 3.73
CA GLY A 225 -0.78 0.84 4.37
C GLY A 225 -1.67 1.67 3.46
N VAL A 226 -2.35 2.65 4.08
CA VAL A 226 -3.15 3.64 3.37
C VAL A 226 -2.28 4.37 2.32
N ASN A 227 -2.86 4.60 1.15
CA ASN A 227 -2.21 5.21 -0.03
C ASN A 227 -1.04 4.40 -0.61
N GLY A 228 -0.97 3.09 -0.31
CA GLY A 228 0.06 2.17 -0.78
C GLY A 228 1.44 2.41 -0.18
N ARG A 229 1.49 3.04 0.99
CA ARG A 229 2.70 3.06 1.81
C ARG A 229 2.96 1.67 2.35
N LEU A 230 4.18 1.18 2.17
CA LEU A 230 4.61 -0.10 2.71
C LEU A 230 5.49 0.13 3.95
N PRO A 231 5.45 -0.78 4.94
CA PRO A 231 6.43 -0.78 6.02
C PRO A 231 7.78 -1.18 5.47
N ASN A 232 8.83 -0.95 6.24
CA ASN A 232 10.14 -1.52 5.95
C ASN A 232 10.02 -3.05 5.76
N GLN A 233 10.60 -3.57 4.66
CA GLN A 233 10.55 -4.99 4.32
C GLN A 233 11.06 -5.89 5.44
N ASP A 234 12.01 -5.44 6.26
CA ASP A 234 12.55 -6.22 7.36
C ASP A 234 11.51 -6.59 8.41
N ILE A 235 10.50 -5.74 8.66
CA ILE A 235 9.40 -6.07 9.57
C ILE A 235 8.54 -7.21 9.00
N VAL A 236 8.30 -7.20 7.70
CA VAL A 236 7.59 -8.29 7.01
C VAL A 236 8.43 -9.56 6.99
N ASN A 237 9.74 -9.44 6.77
CA ASN A 237 10.68 -10.56 6.79
C ASN A 237 10.77 -11.18 8.19
N VAL A 238 10.83 -10.35 9.25
CA VAL A 238 10.77 -10.81 10.66
C VAL A 238 9.48 -11.56 10.90
N ALA A 239 8.32 -11.01 10.50
CA ALA A 239 7.03 -11.66 10.64
C ALA A 239 6.99 -13.03 9.96
N ALA A 240 7.48 -13.14 8.72
CA ALA A 240 7.59 -14.40 8.00
C ALA A 240 8.54 -15.38 8.71
N HIS A 241 9.70 -14.89 9.16
CA HIS A 241 10.75 -15.70 9.77
C HIS A 241 10.30 -16.28 11.12
N VAL A 242 9.74 -15.47 12.02
CA VAL A 242 9.25 -15.94 13.33
C VAL A 242 8.03 -16.84 13.19
N SER A 243 7.17 -16.60 12.20
CA SER A 243 6.06 -17.52 11.87
C SER A 243 6.58 -18.92 11.59
N ARG A 244 7.57 -19.02 10.69
CA ARG A 244 8.12 -20.30 10.26
C ARG A 244 8.90 -21.01 11.36
N TRP A 245 9.81 -20.31 12.03
CA TRP A 245 10.80 -20.94 12.90
C TRP A 245 10.39 -21.02 14.38
N LEU A 246 9.61 -20.06 14.90
CA LEU A 246 9.12 -20.11 16.28
C LEU A 246 7.69 -20.67 16.36
N GLY A 247 6.82 -20.21 15.45
CA GLY A 247 5.43 -20.63 15.37
C GLY A 247 5.24 -22.04 14.80
N GLY A 248 6.19 -22.50 13.97
CA GLY A 248 6.06 -23.72 13.18
C GLY A 248 5.00 -23.61 12.09
N THR A 249 4.66 -22.38 11.69
CA THR A 249 3.57 -22.05 10.76
C THR A 249 4.10 -21.32 9.56
N GLU A 250 3.67 -21.70 8.37
CA GLU A 250 4.11 -21.03 7.15
C GLU A 250 3.40 -19.68 6.97
N SER A 251 4.14 -18.69 6.46
CA SER A 251 3.64 -17.34 6.24
C SER A 251 3.13 -17.19 4.82
N ALA A 252 1.86 -16.82 4.66
CA ALA A 252 1.13 -16.69 3.41
C ALA A 252 0.89 -15.20 3.07
N PRO A 253 1.73 -14.53 2.28
CA PRO A 253 1.43 -13.19 1.78
C PRO A 253 0.05 -13.18 1.12
N HIS A 254 -0.85 -12.33 1.61
CA HIS A 254 -2.24 -12.22 1.13
C HIS A 254 -3.04 -13.53 1.12
N GLY A 255 -2.64 -14.54 1.90
CA GLY A 255 -3.31 -15.83 1.95
C GLY A 255 -3.08 -16.74 0.74
N ILE A 256 -2.12 -16.40 -0.12
CA ILE A 256 -1.64 -17.33 -1.15
C ILE A 256 -0.85 -18.46 -0.48
N ASP A 257 -1.09 -19.69 -0.92
CA ASP A 257 -0.46 -20.89 -0.34
C ASP A 257 1.08 -20.75 -0.31
N PRO A 258 1.70 -20.72 0.88
CA PRO A 258 3.13 -20.51 1.02
C PRO A 258 3.96 -21.70 0.55
N GLN A 259 3.35 -22.88 0.41
CA GLN A 259 4.01 -24.08 -0.12
C GLN A 259 3.86 -24.20 -1.64
N ALA A 260 3.13 -23.29 -2.28
CA ALA A 260 2.99 -23.31 -3.73
C ALA A 260 4.36 -23.14 -4.39
N PRO A 261 4.65 -23.91 -5.47
CA PRO A 261 5.93 -23.79 -6.15
C PRO A 261 6.10 -22.38 -6.71
N HIS A 262 7.34 -21.88 -6.67
CA HIS A 262 7.72 -20.60 -7.26
C HIS A 262 7.61 -20.66 -8.78
N THR A 263 6.40 -20.41 -9.26
CA THR A 263 6.04 -20.41 -10.67
C THR A 263 5.54 -19.03 -11.08
N TYR A 264 5.53 -18.78 -12.38
CA TYR A 264 4.95 -17.56 -12.94
C TYR A 264 3.52 -17.32 -12.45
N THR A 265 2.70 -18.37 -12.43
CA THR A 265 1.30 -18.31 -12.02
C THR A 265 1.15 -17.94 -10.55
N THR A 266 1.92 -18.55 -9.65
CA THR A 266 1.91 -18.19 -8.23
C THR A 266 2.34 -16.74 -8.04
N GLY A 267 3.38 -16.31 -8.74
CA GLY A 267 3.85 -14.93 -8.72
C GLY A 267 2.78 -13.93 -9.18
N VAL A 268 2.05 -14.25 -10.25
CA VAL A 268 0.94 -13.42 -10.73
C VAL A 268 -0.13 -13.30 -9.65
N LEU A 269 -0.54 -14.42 -9.05
CA LEU A 269 -1.58 -14.43 -8.01
C LEU A 269 -1.19 -13.54 -6.83
N THR A 270 0.00 -13.73 -6.25
CA THR A 270 0.46 -12.94 -5.10
C THR A 270 0.58 -11.46 -5.44
N LEU A 271 1.19 -11.12 -6.59
CA LEU A 271 1.34 -9.73 -7.01
C LEU A 271 -0.02 -9.08 -7.29
N VAL A 272 -0.98 -9.80 -7.86
CA VAL A 272 -2.33 -9.29 -8.10
C VAL A 272 -3.05 -9.01 -6.77
N GLU A 273 -2.91 -9.87 -5.75
CA GLU A 273 -3.50 -9.59 -4.43
C GLU A 273 -2.91 -8.32 -3.80
N HIS A 274 -1.59 -8.15 -3.84
CA HIS A 274 -0.94 -6.89 -3.43
C HIS A 274 -1.50 -5.67 -4.19
N PHE A 275 -1.62 -5.80 -5.52
CA PHE A 275 -2.09 -4.73 -6.39
C PHE A 275 -3.54 -4.31 -6.09
N LYS A 276 -4.43 -5.23 -5.70
CA LYS A 276 -5.82 -4.89 -5.37
C LYS A 276 -5.92 -3.86 -4.26
N TYR A 277 -5.07 -3.96 -3.23
CA TYR A 277 -5.03 -3.01 -2.13
C TYR A 277 -4.27 -1.73 -2.52
N ALA A 278 -3.04 -1.89 -3.00
CA ALA A 278 -2.15 -0.76 -3.29
C ALA A 278 -2.69 0.15 -4.41
N ALA A 279 -3.29 -0.40 -5.47
CA ALA A 279 -3.79 0.39 -6.60
C ALA A 279 -4.97 1.31 -6.21
N LEU A 280 -5.78 0.90 -5.22
CA LEU A 280 -6.87 1.72 -4.69
C LEU A 280 -6.45 2.51 -3.44
N GLY A 281 -5.17 2.47 -3.05
CA GLY A 281 -4.67 3.13 -1.84
C GLY A 281 -5.29 2.60 -0.55
N ARG A 282 -5.87 1.40 -0.58
CA ARG A 282 -6.57 0.82 0.56
C ARG A 282 -5.57 0.08 1.46
N PRO A 283 -5.73 0.17 2.78
CA PRO A 283 -4.98 -0.68 3.68
C PRO A 283 -5.45 -2.13 3.52
N SER A 284 -4.54 -3.09 3.62
CA SER A 284 -4.91 -4.51 3.50
C SER A 284 -5.38 -5.12 4.81
N ALA A 285 -5.04 -4.50 5.94
CA ALA A 285 -5.60 -4.81 7.24
C ALA A 285 -5.55 -3.62 8.21
N ALA A 286 -6.04 -3.81 9.44
CA ALA A 286 -6.11 -2.81 10.51
C ALA A 286 -4.85 -1.96 10.65
N HIS A 287 -3.67 -2.59 10.63
CA HIS A 287 -2.37 -1.94 10.76
C HIS A 287 -2.14 -0.78 9.76
N GLY A 288 -2.80 -0.81 8.60
CA GLY A 288 -2.46 0.06 7.49
C GLY A 288 -2.72 1.54 7.75
N VAL A 289 -3.56 1.89 8.73
CA VAL A 289 -3.75 3.29 9.18
C VAL A 289 -2.53 3.85 9.91
N LEU A 290 -1.68 2.99 10.47
CA LEU A 290 -0.47 3.39 11.17
C LEU A 290 0.62 3.91 10.21
N ALA A 291 0.54 3.51 8.93
CA ALA A 291 1.47 3.97 7.88
C ALA A 291 1.44 5.50 7.69
N LYS A 292 0.32 6.18 8.01
CA LYS A 292 0.23 7.65 7.97
C LYS A 292 1.07 8.33 9.05
N HIS A 293 1.32 7.63 10.15
CA HIS A 293 2.19 8.05 11.27
C HIS A 293 3.63 7.52 11.14
N ARG A 294 3.98 6.96 9.96
CA ARG A 294 5.29 6.34 9.68
C ARG A 294 5.63 5.14 10.57
N ILE A 295 4.64 4.52 11.21
CA ILE A 295 4.87 3.33 12.04
C ILE A 295 4.96 2.11 11.11
N ASP A 296 6.04 1.35 11.21
CA ASP A 296 6.24 0.15 10.40
C ASP A 296 5.43 -1.00 10.98
N ALA A 297 4.39 -1.42 10.26
CA ALA A 297 3.38 -2.31 10.81
C ALA A 297 3.01 -3.47 9.89
N VAL A 298 2.67 -4.61 10.50
CA VAL A 298 2.21 -5.81 9.79
C VAL A 298 1.07 -6.47 10.55
N THR A 299 0.12 -7.08 9.84
CA THR A 299 -0.93 -7.91 10.44
C THR A 299 -0.64 -9.39 10.24
N PHE A 300 -0.70 -10.13 11.34
CA PHE A 300 -0.74 -11.58 11.39
C PHE A 300 -2.20 -12.04 11.37
N TYR A 301 -2.62 -12.61 10.25
CA TYR A 301 -3.96 -13.17 10.10
C TYR A 301 -3.92 -14.69 10.18
N ALA A 302 -4.55 -15.27 11.20
CA ALA A 302 -4.60 -16.72 11.39
C ALA A 302 -5.69 -17.33 10.49
N HIS A 303 -5.29 -17.91 9.36
CA HIS A 303 -6.21 -18.49 8.37
C HIS A 303 -7.07 -19.61 8.98
N PRO A 304 -8.40 -19.43 9.07
CA PRO A 304 -9.30 -20.40 9.70
C PRO A 304 -9.12 -21.82 9.17
N SER A 305 -8.94 -22.77 10.09
CA SER A 305 -8.81 -24.22 9.82
C SER A 305 -9.04 -24.99 11.12
N ASP A 306 -9.40 -26.26 11.04
CA ASP A 306 -9.58 -27.13 12.23
C ASP A 306 -8.26 -27.57 12.90
N GLY A 307 -7.14 -26.94 12.53
CA GLY A 307 -5.80 -27.28 13.01
C GLY A 307 -4.71 -27.07 11.94
N PRO A 308 -3.43 -27.23 12.32
CA PRO A 308 -2.93 -27.76 13.60
C PRO A 308 -2.52 -26.71 14.65
N HIS A 309 -2.70 -25.41 14.36
CA HIS A 309 -2.13 -24.34 15.19
C HIS A 309 -3.19 -23.54 15.97
N GLY A 310 -2.78 -22.99 17.12
CA GLY A 310 -3.62 -22.15 17.97
C GLY A 310 -2.81 -21.15 18.80
N TYR A 311 -3.29 -20.78 19.99
CA TYR A 311 -2.66 -19.77 20.86
C TYR A 311 -1.18 -20.03 21.13
N TYR A 312 -0.78 -21.29 21.32
CA TYR A 312 0.62 -21.62 21.58
C TYR A 312 1.55 -21.21 20.44
N SER A 313 1.15 -21.49 19.20
CA SER A 313 1.93 -21.09 18.02
C SER A 313 1.89 -19.57 17.85
N LEU A 314 0.71 -18.95 17.86
CA LEU A 314 0.57 -17.52 17.57
C LEU A 314 1.21 -16.64 18.65
N GLY A 315 1.11 -17.01 19.93
CA GLY A 315 1.74 -16.29 21.03
C GLY A 315 3.27 -16.24 20.87
N LYS A 316 3.91 -17.36 20.52
CA LYS A 316 5.36 -17.40 20.20
C LYS A 316 5.75 -16.53 19.02
N ILE A 317 4.87 -16.44 18.00
CA ILE A 317 5.10 -15.60 16.81
C ILE A 317 5.10 -14.12 17.21
N ILE A 318 4.07 -13.69 17.94
CA ILE A 318 3.94 -12.30 18.38
C ILE A 318 5.03 -11.93 19.39
N GLU A 319 5.32 -12.79 20.38
CA GLU A 319 6.45 -12.62 21.28
C GLU A 319 7.76 -12.46 20.50
N GLY A 320 8.02 -13.37 19.56
CA GLY A 320 9.23 -13.34 18.73
C GLY A 320 9.35 -12.05 17.93
N ALA A 321 8.25 -11.58 17.33
CA ALA A 321 8.21 -10.33 16.57
C ALA A 321 8.47 -9.10 17.45
N VAL A 322 7.79 -9.01 18.60
CA VAL A 322 7.99 -7.92 19.58
C VAL A 322 9.42 -7.93 20.11
N ARG A 323 9.96 -9.11 20.42
CA ARG A 323 11.34 -9.25 20.90
C ARG A 323 12.37 -8.87 19.85
N SER A 324 12.13 -9.18 18.58
CA SER A 324 12.96 -8.72 17.48
C SER A 324 12.96 -7.20 17.35
N ALA A 325 11.78 -6.59 17.36
CA ALA A 325 11.65 -5.14 17.30
C ALA A 325 12.26 -4.44 18.52
N ASN A 326 12.21 -5.07 19.70
CA ASN A 326 12.78 -4.55 20.94
C ASN A 326 14.31 -4.44 20.92
N ASN A 327 14.98 -5.13 19.99
CA ASN A 327 16.43 -5.04 19.82
C ASN A 327 16.87 -3.85 18.94
N LEU A 328 15.93 -3.14 18.32
CA LEU A 328 16.24 -1.98 17.50
C LEU A 328 16.89 -0.89 18.36
N LEU A 329 18.03 -0.37 17.89
CA LEU A 329 18.73 0.75 18.53
C LEU A 329 18.35 2.10 17.92
N GLU A 330 17.91 2.07 16.66
CA GLU A 330 17.41 3.21 15.93
C GLU A 330 16.20 2.78 15.13
N ARG A 331 15.37 3.76 14.77
CA ARG A 331 14.24 3.51 13.90
C ARG A 331 14.75 3.08 12.52
N LEU A 332 13.99 2.20 11.87
CA LEU A 332 14.36 1.68 10.56
C LEU A 332 14.45 2.81 9.53
N HIS A 333 15.65 3.03 9.01
CA HIS A 333 15.96 4.16 8.12
C HIS A 333 16.64 3.77 6.79
N ALA A 334 16.83 2.47 6.52
CA ALA A 334 17.45 1.98 5.29
C ALA A 334 16.46 1.46 4.22
N SER A 335 16.55 2.03 3.01
CA SER A 335 16.19 1.62 1.63
C SER A 335 15.07 0.60 1.26
N PHE A 336 14.33 -0.02 2.18
CA PHE A 336 13.41 -1.12 1.85
C PHE A 336 11.92 -0.78 1.94
N PHE A 337 11.53 0.44 1.58
CA PHE A 337 10.11 0.82 1.45
C PHE A 337 9.52 0.53 0.06
N PHE A 338 10.37 0.12 -0.91
CA PHE A 338 10.02 -0.08 -2.31
C PHE A 338 10.35 -1.50 -2.78
N TYR A 339 9.40 -2.40 -2.56
CA TYR A 339 9.51 -3.81 -2.91
C TYR A 339 8.15 -4.38 -3.32
N LEU A 340 8.18 -5.51 -4.02
CA LEU A 340 7.01 -6.35 -4.26
C LEU A 340 7.33 -7.77 -3.76
N LEU A 341 6.39 -8.44 -3.10
CA LEU A 341 6.58 -9.80 -2.59
C LEU A 341 5.80 -10.80 -3.45
N PRO A 342 6.42 -11.46 -4.44
CA PRO A 342 5.77 -12.53 -5.20
C PRO A 342 5.65 -13.84 -4.41
N ALA A 343 6.45 -14.03 -3.35
CA ALA A 343 6.44 -15.19 -2.46
C ALA A 343 6.96 -14.80 -1.06
N PRO A 344 6.76 -15.62 -0.02
CA PRO A 344 7.16 -15.27 1.35
C PRO A 344 8.67 -15.07 1.55
N ASP A 345 9.48 -15.83 0.82
CA ASP A 345 10.95 -15.82 0.86
C ASP A 345 11.57 -15.07 -0.34
N ARG A 346 10.74 -14.40 -1.15
CA ARG A 346 11.17 -13.74 -2.39
C ARG A 346 10.67 -12.31 -2.48
N PHE A 347 11.48 -11.43 -3.07
CA PHE A 347 11.09 -10.06 -3.34
C PHE A 347 11.61 -9.55 -4.69
N LEU A 348 10.92 -8.57 -5.27
CA LEU A 348 11.44 -7.75 -6.36
C LEU A 348 11.86 -6.39 -5.79
N PRO A 349 13.14 -6.00 -5.90
CA PRO A 349 13.55 -4.66 -5.55
C PRO A 349 13.09 -3.64 -6.59
N VAL A 350 12.99 -2.38 -6.17
CA VAL A 350 12.56 -1.24 -7.00
C VAL A 350 13.19 -1.18 -8.40
N GLY A 351 14.48 -1.48 -8.53
CA GLY A 351 15.18 -1.46 -9.82
C GLY A 351 14.65 -2.46 -10.85
N HIS A 352 13.91 -3.50 -10.44
CA HIS A 352 13.36 -4.51 -11.35
C HIS A 352 12.00 -4.10 -11.89
N TYR A 353 11.16 -3.41 -11.12
CA TYR A 353 9.81 -3.05 -11.58
C TYR A 353 9.69 -1.60 -12.08
N LEU A 354 10.50 -0.67 -11.59
CA LEU A 354 10.45 0.73 -12.01
C LEU A 354 10.62 0.95 -13.54
N PRO A 355 11.46 0.19 -14.27
CA PRO A 355 11.59 0.35 -15.71
C PRO A 355 10.26 0.24 -16.46
N ALA A 356 9.31 -0.59 -16.02
CA ALA A 356 7.99 -0.68 -16.64
C ALA A 356 7.28 0.68 -16.62
N ALA A 357 7.18 1.33 -15.46
CA ALA A 357 6.51 2.61 -15.33
C ALA A 357 7.22 3.72 -16.13
N VAL A 358 8.57 3.71 -16.14
CA VAL A 358 9.37 4.66 -16.92
C VAL A 358 9.12 4.49 -18.42
N LEU A 359 9.06 3.26 -18.93
CA LEU A 359 8.80 2.98 -20.34
C LEU A 359 7.39 3.39 -20.77
N LEU A 360 6.38 3.09 -19.95
CA LEU A 360 4.99 3.52 -20.20
C LEU A 360 4.86 5.05 -20.15
N GLY A 361 5.44 5.69 -19.14
CA GLY A 361 5.48 7.14 -19.00
C GLY A 361 6.21 7.81 -20.18
N ALA A 362 7.37 7.29 -20.58
CA ALA A 362 8.11 7.79 -21.73
C ALA A 362 7.32 7.68 -23.04
N SER A 363 6.63 6.55 -23.27
CA SER A 363 5.76 6.37 -24.44
C SER A 363 4.67 7.44 -24.54
N LEU A 364 4.05 7.78 -23.40
CA LEU A 364 3.06 8.85 -23.30
C LEU A 364 3.70 10.23 -23.49
N THR A 365 4.77 10.56 -22.77
CA THR A 365 5.46 11.85 -22.83
C THR A 365 5.91 12.19 -24.25
N LEU A 366 6.46 11.22 -24.99
CA LEU A 366 6.84 11.40 -26.39
C LEU A 366 5.65 11.72 -27.31
N GLY A 367 4.44 11.30 -26.94
CA GLY A 367 3.21 11.66 -27.63
C GLY A 367 2.85 13.14 -27.52
N GLY A 368 3.42 13.85 -26.55
CA GLY A 368 3.15 15.25 -26.31
C GLY A 368 4.15 16.23 -26.93
N PHE A 369 5.10 15.75 -27.73
CA PHE A 369 6.08 16.63 -28.38
C PHE A 369 5.49 17.43 -29.55
N ASP A 370 4.41 16.96 -30.16
CA ASP A 370 3.69 17.68 -31.23
C ASP A 370 2.70 18.71 -30.63
N CYS A 371 3.25 19.81 -30.11
CA CYS A 371 2.49 20.88 -29.44
C CYS A 371 2.62 22.21 -30.22
N PRO A 372 1.76 22.46 -31.23
CA PRO A 372 1.89 23.65 -32.09
C PRO A 372 1.56 24.98 -31.41
N ALA A 373 0.63 24.98 -30.44
CA ALA A 373 0.16 26.17 -29.73
C ALA A 373 0.07 25.90 -28.20
N PRO A 374 1.22 25.90 -27.48
CA PRO A 374 1.25 25.50 -26.07
C PRO A 374 0.37 26.34 -25.15
N LEU A 375 0.31 27.67 -25.37
CA LEU A 375 -0.51 28.57 -24.55
C LEU A 375 -2.01 28.31 -24.72
N GLU A 376 -2.45 28.09 -25.96
CA GLU A 376 -3.85 27.74 -26.24
C GLU A 376 -4.19 26.37 -25.65
N GLY A 377 -3.33 25.36 -25.84
CA GLY A 377 -3.50 24.04 -25.24
C GLY A 377 -3.61 24.10 -23.72
N ALA A 378 -2.79 24.92 -23.07
CA ALA A 378 -2.80 25.09 -21.62
C ALA A 378 -4.10 25.73 -21.13
N PHE A 379 -4.61 26.75 -21.84
CA PHE A 379 -5.92 27.33 -21.56
C PHE A 379 -7.04 26.27 -21.68
N TRP A 380 -6.96 25.39 -22.69
CA TRP A 380 -7.91 24.31 -22.90
C TRP A 380 -7.78 23.13 -21.92
N LEU A 381 -6.76 23.10 -21.07
CA LEU A 381 -6.73 22.18 -19.92
C LEU A 381 -7.65 22.67 -18.78
N LEU A 382 -7.96 23.96 -18.69
CA LEU A 382 -8.79 24.49 -17.61
C LEU A 382 -10.18 23.84 -17.54
N PRO A 383 -10.95 23.67 -18.63
CA PRO A 383 -12.30 23.11 -18.55
C PRO A 383 -12.35 21.68 -17.97
N PRO A 384 -11.50 20.71 -18.39
CA PRO A 384 -11.44 19.39 -17.75
C PRO A 384 -11.11 19.42 -16.25
N PHE A 385 -10.17 20.27 -15.82
CA PHE A 385 -9.80 20.38 -14.41
C PHE A 385 -10.88 21.09 -13.58
N LEU A 386 -11.52 22.15 -14.12
CA LEU A 386 -12.69 22.79 -13.51
C LEU A 386 -13.86 21.81 -13.39
N PHE A 387 -14.05 20.96 -14.40
CA PHE A 387 -15.05 19.90 -14.37
C PHE A 387 -14.79 18.88 -13.25
N GLY A 388 -13.53 18.48 -13.05
CA GLY A 388 -13.11 17.69 -11.89
C GLY A 388 -13.40 18.40 -10.56
N ALA A 389 -13.07 19.70 -10.45
CA ALA A 389 -13.33 20.51 -9.26
C ALA A 389 -14.83 20.64 -8.94
N VAL A 390 -15.69 20.82 -9.96
CA VAL A 390 -17.15 20.78 -9.79
C VAL A 390 -17.61 19.40 -9.32
N GLY A 391 -17.05 18.33 -9.88
CA GLY A 391 -17.27 16.97 -9.41
C GLY A 391 -17.00 16.79 -7.92
N TRP A 392 -15.87 17.31 -7.46
CA TRP A 392 -15.46 17.30 -6.04
C TRP A 392 -16.46 18.09 -5.17
N LEU A 393 -16.83 19.30 -5.58
CA LEU A 393 -17.76 20.15 -4.82
C LEU A 393 -19.15 19.53 -4.68
N VAL A 394 -19.63 18.84 -5.73
CA VAL A 394 -20.92 18.14 -5.71
C VAL A 394 -20.80 16.79 -4.97
N GLY A 395 -19.59 16.26 -4.84
CA GLY A 395 -19.31 14.99 -4.17
C GLY A 395 -19.79 13.76 -4.95
N THR A 396 -19.96 13.87 -6.26
CA THR A 396 -20.40 12.74 -7.09
C THR A 396 -19.53 12.52 -8.34
N PRO A 397 -18.93 11.33 -8.49
CA PRO A 397 -18.15 10.99 -9.67
C PRO A 397 -19.03 10.74 -10.90
N LEU A 398 -20.36 10.60 -10.71
CA LEU A 398 -21.32 10.42 -11.81
C LEU A 398 -21.33 11.62 -12.76
N LEU A 399 -20.90 12.79 -12.31
CA LEU A 399 -20.74 13.96 -13.18
C LEU A 399 -19.81 13.68 -14.36
N ALA A 400 -18.87 12.73 -14.25
CA ALA A 400 -18.03 12.28 -15.36
C ALA A 400 -18.83 11.89 -16.62
N ALA A 401 -20.08 11.43 -16.49
CA ALA A 401 -20.96 11.10 -17.61
C ALA A 401 -21.29 12.33 -18.49
N LEU A 402 -21.16 13.54 -17.98
CA LEU A 402 -21.36 14.80 -18.70
C LEU A 402 -20.11 15.26 -19.47
N ALA A 403 -18.98 14.55 -19.38
CA ALA A 403 -17.77 14.88 -20.13
C ALA A 403 -17.98 15.12 -21.64
N PRO A 404 -18.88 14.39 -22.36
CA PRO A 404 -19.17 14.67 -23.77
C PRO A 404 -19.77 16.05 -24.06
N MET A 405 -20.31 16.74 -23.05
CA MET A 405 -20.89 18.09 -23.15
C MET A 405 -19.82 19.20 -23.07
N LEU A 406 -18.56 18.86 -22.75
CA LEU A 406 -17.49 19.85 -22.66
C LEU A 406 -17.18 20.49 -24.03
N PRO A 407 -16.84 21.79 -24.05
CA PRO A 407 -16.52 22.51 -25.28
C PRO A 407 -15.29 21.91 -25.96
N ARG A 408 -15.33 21.73 -27.28
CA ARG A 408 -14.23 21.13 -28.05
C ARG A 408 -13.36 22.18 -28.75
N PRO A 409 -12.04 22.22 -28.49
CA PRO A 409 -11.13 23.03 -29.29
C PRO A 409 -11.06 22.54 -30.75
N LYS A 410 -10.69 23.45 -31.67
CA LYS A 410 -10.48 23.14 -33.10
C LYS A 410 -9.02 23.38 -33.47
N GLY A 411 -8.56 22.76 -34.56
CA GLY A 411 -7.23 23.00 -35.12
C GLY A 411 -6.09 22.69 -34.14
N ASP A 412 -5.13 23.62 -34.06
CA ASP A 412 -3.90 23.50 -33.29
C ASP A 412 -4.13 23.48 -31.77
N ALA A 413 -5.18 24.15 -31.28
CA ALA A 413 -5.56 24.10 -29.88
C ALA A 413 -5.92 22.68 -29.42
N ARG A 414 -6.61 21.89 -30.26
CA ARG A 414 -6.99 20.50 -29.93
C ARG A 414 -5.77 19.58 -29.90
N ARG A 415 -4.84 19.75 -30.86
CA ARG A 415 -3.59 19.01 -30.89
C ARG A 415 -2.74 19.34 -29.66
N SER A 416 -2.63 20.63 -29.32
CA SER A 416 -1.87 21.10 -28.16
C SER A 416 -2.48 20.65 -26.83
N LEU A 417 -3.81 20.61 -26.70
CA LEU A 417 -4.50 20.04 -25.54
C LEU A 417 -4.12 18.56 -25.34
N SER A 418 -4.23 17.75 -26.38
CA SER A 418 -3.86 16.34 -26.34
C SER A 418 -2.37 16.18 -26.02
N ALA A 419 -1.52 16.99 -26.63
CA ALA A 419 -0.07 16.93 -26.43
C ALA A 419 0.34 17.27 -24.99
N LEU A 420 -0.22 18.32 -24.40
CA LEU A 420 0.05 18.68 -23.01
C LEU A 420 -0.48 17.64 -22.03
N ALA A 421 -1.62 17.01 -22.32
CA ALA A 421 -2.12 15.88 -21.52
C ALA A 421 -1.14 14.70 -21.55
N HIS A 422 -0.65 14.32 -22.74
CA HIS A 422 0.38 13.29 -22.90
C HIS A 422 1.65 13.61 -22.11
N LEU A 423 2.13 14.86 -22.13
CA LEU A 423 3.27 15.31 -21.32
C LEU A 423 2.99 15.19 -19.82
N GLY A 424 1.86 15.73 -19.35
CA GLY A 424 1.51 15.78 -17.93
C GLY A 424 1.34 14.40 -17.32
N TYR A 425 0.49 13.56 -17.93
CA TYR A 425 0.27 12.19 -17.43
C TYR A 425 1.48 11.28 -17.65
N GLY A 426 2.22 11.45 -18.76
CA GLY A 426 3.45 10.71 -19.02
C GLY A 426 4.55 10.96 -18.00
N ALA A 427 4.69 12.21 -17.53
CA ALA A 427 5.62 12.56 -16.45
C ALA A 427 5.13 12.12 -15.06
N LEU A 428 3.82 12.10 -14.84
CA LEU A 428 3.23 11.72 -13.55
C LEU A 428 3.42 10.23 -13.25
N ILE A 429 3.34 9.34 -14.25
CA ILE A 429 3.47 7.88 -14.07
C ILE A 429 4.77 7.46 -13.37
N PRO A 430 5.98 7.79 -13.87
CA PRO A 430 7.22 7.39 -13.21
C PRO A 430 7.40 8.06 -11.84
N THR A 431 6.88 9.29 -11.67
CA THR A 431 6.90 9.99 -10.39
C THR A 431 6.05 9.28 -9.35
N LEU A 432 4.83 8.89 -9.73
CA LEU A 432 3.92 8.11 -8.89
C LEU A 432 4.47 6.71 -8.63
N ALA A 433 5.19 6.10 -9.57
CA ALA A 433 5.76 4.77 -9.41
C ALA A 433 6.82 4.70 -8.30
N MET A 434 7.42 5.84 -7.94
CA MET A 434 8.32 5.96 -6.79
C MET A 434 7.61 6.09 -5.44
N VAL A 435 6.28 6.19 -5.43
CA VAL A 435 5.49 6.25 -4.21
C VAL A 435 4.59 5.02 -4.11
N ASN A 436 3.91 4.69 -5.20
CA ASN A 436 2.98 3.58 -5.31
C ASN A 436 2.97 3.06 -6.76
N PHE A 437 3.75 2.01 -7.00
CA PHE A 437 3.90 1.39 -8.33
C PHE A 437 2.57 0.83 -8.89
N PRO A 438 1.75 0.11 -8.11
CA PRO A 438 0.42 -0.33 -8.57
C PRO A 438 -0.48 0.82 -9.04
N GLN A 439 -0.54 1.94 -8.30
CA GLN A 439 -1.28 3.14 -8.72
C GLN A 439 -0.71 3.76 -9.99
N ALA A 440 0.61 3.77 -10.16
CA ALA A 440 1.24 4.25 -11.39
C ALA A 440 0.90 3.41 -12.61
N LEU A 441 0.80 2.09 -12.47
CA LEU A 441 0.35 1.21 -13.54
C LEU A 441 -1.14 1.41 -13.86
N LEU A 442 -1.97 1.57 -12.84
CA LEU A 442 -3.39 1.94 -13.04
C LEU A 442 -3.51 3.26 -13.81
N LEU A 443 -2.75 4.28 -13.40
CA LEU A 443 -2.70 5.57 -14.09
C LEU A 443 -2.20 5.42 -15.54
N ALA A 444 -1.18 4.60 -15.78
CA ALA A 444 -0.66 4.37 -17.11
C ALA A 444 -1.72 3.71 -18.02
N VAL A 445 -2.42 2.69 -17.53
CA VAL A 445 -3.53 2.04 -18.26
C VAL A 445 -4.63 3.05 -18.56
N LEU A 446 -5.05 3.86 -17.58
CA LEU A 446 -6.04 4.92 -17.79
C LEU A 446 -5.57 5.94 -18.83
N ALA A 447 -4.37 6.50 -18.67
CA ALA A 447 -3.84 7.51 -19.57
C ALA A 447 -3.69 6.99 -21.01
N ILE A 448 -3.12 5.78 -21.18
CA ILE A 448 -2.98 5.14 -22.49
C ILE A 448 -4.35 4.93 -23.13
N THR A 449 -5.33 4.42 -22.39
CA THR A 449 -6.64 4.11 -22.96
C THR A 449 -7.49 5.35 -23.27
N PHE A 450 -7.47 6.38 -22.41
CA PHE A 450 -8.20 7.63 -22.65
C PHE A 450 -7.56 8.49 -23.73
N LEU A 451 -6.22 8.51 -23.82
CA LEU A 451 -5.50 9.31 -24.82
C LEU A 451 -5.27 8.56 -26.14
N ALA A 452 -5.44 7.24 -26.17
CA ALA A 452 -5.39 6.47 -27.41
C ALA A 452 -6.58 6.80 -28.33
N PRO A 453 -6.39 6.70 -29.66
CA PRO A 453 -7.45 6.82 -30.65
C PRO A 453 -8.33 5.54 -30.68
N LEU A 454 -8.75 5.02 -29.52
CA LEU A 454 -9.67 3.90 -29.42
C LEU A 454 -11.10 4.36 -29.80
N PRO A 455 -11.90 3.51 -30.48
CA PRO A 455 -13.30 3.81 -30.76
C PRO A 455 -14.06 4.07 -29.45
N LYS A 456 -15.05 4.97 -29.48
CA LYS A 456 -15.78 5.44 -28.28
C LYS A 456 -16.31 4.29 -27.41
N ALA A 457 -16.71 3.17 -28.02
CA ALA A 457 -17.14 1.96 -27.31
C ALA A 457 -16.04 1.29 -26.47
N GLY A 458 -14.78 1.30 -26.92
CA GLY A 458 -13.64 0.75 -26.17
C GLY A 458 -13.27 1.57 -24.93
N LYS A 459 -13.62 2.87 -24.93
CA LYS A 459 -13.45 3.77 -23.77
C LYS A 459 -14.48 3.52 -22.65
N PHE A 460 -15.58 2.83 -22.94
CA PHE A 460 -16.58 2.43 -21.94
C PHE A 460 -16.17 1.21 -21.11
N VAL A 461 -15.20 0.40 -21.53
CA VAL A 461 -14.71 -0.75 -20.72
C VAL A 461 -14.05 -0.28 -19.41
N ILE A 462 -13.60 0.98 -19.37
CA ILE A 462 -13.07 1.66 -18.18
C ILE A 462 -14.18 2.12 -17.21
N ALA A 463 -15.46 2.01 -17.61
CA ALA A 463 -16.59 2.26 -16.73
C ALA A 463 -16.58 1.34 -15.51
N GLY A 464 -15.93 0.16 -15.58
CA GLY A 464 -15.73 -0.77 -14.46
C GLY A 464 -14.95 -0.20 -13.27
N LEU A 465 -14.12 0.82 -13.50
CA LEU A 465 -13.40 1.54 -12.43
C LEU A 465 -14.24 2.68 -11.83
N ASN A 466 -15.48 2.89 -12.29
CA ASN A 466 -16.33 4.00 -11.85
C ASN A 466 -16.51 3.87 -10.34
N PRO A 467 -16.28 4.93 -9.55
CA PRO A 467 -16.36 4.78 -8.11
C PRO A 467 -17.79 4.41 -7.67
N ALA A 468 -18.80 4.69 -8.50
CA ALA A 468 -20.15 4.18 -8.31
C ALA A 468 -20.25 2.64 -8.43
N LEU A 469 -19.48 2.02 -9.33
CA LEU A 469 -19.39 0.55 -9.43
C LEU A 469 -18.50 -0.05 -8.34
N LEU A 470 -17.45 0.66 -7.92
CA LEU A 470 -16.65 0.27 -6.76
C LEU A 470 -17.48 0.29 -5.47
N ALA A 471 -18.32 1.31 -5.28
CA ALA A 471 -19.26 1.38 -4.16
C ALA A 471 -20.29 0.23 -4.20
N ALA A 472 -20.82 -0.09 -5.38
CA ALA A 472 -21.69 -1.26 -5.55
C ALA A 472 -20.98 -2.60 -5.25
N ALA A 473 -19.66 -2.64 -5.37
CA ALA A 473 -18.81 -3.77 -5.00
C ALA A 473 -18.30 -3.71 -3.54
N GLY A 474 -18.87 -2.83 -2.70
CA GLY A 474 -18.53 -2.70 -1.28
C GLY A 474 -17.30 -1.84 -0.98
N VAL A 475 -16.85 -1.03 -1.93
CA VAL A 475 -15.70 -0.11 -1.77
C VAL A 475 -16.19 1.34 -1.80
N ASP A 476 -16.47 1.90 -0.63
CA ASP A 476 -16.87 3.31 -0.48
C ASP A 476 -15.65 4.23 -0.24
N LEU A 477 -15.02 4.67 -1.33
CA LEU A 477 -13.84 5.53 -1.27
C LEU A 477 -14.07 6.85 -0.53
N ARG A 478 -15.32 7.36 -0.48
CA ARG A 478 -15.63 8.59 0.24
C ARG A 478 -15.55 8.36 1.74
N ALA A 479 -16.19 7.31 2.23
CA ALA A 479 -16.12 6.93 3.63
C ALA A 479 -14.67 6.65 4.06
N GLU A 480 -13.88 5.99 3.22
CA GLU A 480 -12.45 5.74 3.50
C GLU A 480 -11.60 7.01 3.52
N TRP A 481 -11.90 7.99 2.67
CA TRP A 481 -11.26 9.31 2.71
C TRP A 481 -11.58 10.03 4.01
N GLU A 482 -12.86 10.07 4.41
CA GLU A 482 -13.31 10.73 5.63
C GLU A 482 -12.76 10.04 6.89
N ALA A 483 -12.64 8.71 6.89
CA ALA A 483 -12.20 7.94 8.06
C ALA A 483 -10.67 7.90 8.24
N TRP A 484 -9.89 7.68 7.17
CA TRP A 484 -8.44 7.53 7.29
C TRP A 484 -7.62 8.14 6.15
N GLY A 485 -8.21 8.98 5.30
CA GLY A 485 -7.48 9.78 4.32
C GLY A 485 -6.99 9.00 3.09
N ASN A 486 -7.80 8.06 2.59
CA ASN A 486 -7.53 7.39 1.30
C ASN A 486 -7.62 8.40 0.13
N VAL A 487 -6.47 8.79 -0.44
CA VAL A 487 -6.36 9.78 -1.52
C VAL A 487 -6.94 9.31 -2.86
N ALA A 488 -7.31 8.03 -2.97
CA ALA A 488 -7.99 7.53 -4.17
C ALA A 488 -9.28 8.30 -4.46
N TRP A 489 -10.02 8.75 -3.43
CA TRP A 489 -11.23 9.55 -3.62
C TRP A 489 -10.94 10.92 -4.25
N PRO A 490 -10.09 11.80 -3.69
CA PRO A 490 -9.63 13.01 -4.39
C PRO A 490 -9.05 12.75 -5.79
N ALA A 491 -8.31 11.66 -5.98
CA ALA A 491 -7.68 11.33 -7.26
C ALA A 491 -8.70 11.09 -8.39
N VAL A 492 -9.90 10.57 -8.08
CA VAL A 492 -10.99 10.47 -9.06
C VAL A 492 -11.27 11.83 -9.69
N PHE A 493 -11.35 12.88 -8.87
CA PHE A 493 -11.70 14.23 -9.32
C PHE A 493 -10.51 15.00 -9.89
N ALA A 494 -9.30 14.78 -9.36
CA ALA A 494 -8.10 15.50 -9.77
C ALA A 494 -7.41 14.90 -11.00
N ILE A 495 -7.56 13.59 -11.24
CA ILE A 495 -6.82 12.86 -12.28
C ILE A 495 -7.79 12.28 -13.28
N TRP A 496 -8.76 11.49 -12.81
CA TRP A 496 -9.56 10.68 -13.71
C TRP A 496 -10.65 11.47 -14.44
N MET A 497 -11.42 12.30 -13.74
CA MET A 497 -12.42 13.17 -14.37
C MET A 497 -11.80 14.13 -15.41
N PRO A 498 -10.68 14.81 -15.13
CA PRO A 498 -9.99 15.62 -16.12
C PRO A 498 -9.52 14.79 -17.32
N LEU A 499 -8.99 13.58 -17.09
CA LEU A 499 -8.57 12.68 -18.17
C LEU A 499 -9.75 12.28 -19.07
N ALA A 500 -10.91 11.97 -18.49
CA ALA A 500 -12.14 11.71 -19.23
C ALA A 500 -12.62 12.94 -20.02
N GLY A 501 -12.56 14.12 -19.42
CA GLY A 501 -12.89 15.40 -20.07
C GLY A 501 -11.97 15.68 -21.27
N ILE A 502 -10.65 15.55 -21.09
CA ILE A 502 -9.66 15.69 -22.17
C ILE A 502 -9.96 14.71 -23.31
N SER A 503 -10.24 13.45 -22.99
CA SER A 503 -10.58 12.44 -23.99
C SER A 503 -11.88 12.73 -24.76
N ALA A 504 -12.83 13.41 -24.14
CA ALA A 504 -14.08 13.84 -24.78
C ALA A 504 -13.92 15.09 -25.66
N MET A 505 -12.92 15.92 -25.35
CA MET A 505 -12.59 17.16 -26.06
C MET A 505 -11.61 16.96 -27.22
N THR A 506 -10.75 15.94 -27.12
CA THR A 506 -9.72 15.55 -28.10
C THR A 506 -10.18 14.48 -29.05
#